data_AF-A0A836UHR5-F1
#
_entry.id   AF-A0A836UHR5-F1
#
_cell.length_a   1.000
_cell.length_b   1.000
_cell.length_c   1.000
_cell.angle_alpha   90.00
_cell.angle_beta   90.00
_cell.angle_gamma   90.00
#
_symmetry.space_group_name_H-M   'P 1'
#
loop_
_entity.id
_entity.type
_entity.pdbx_description
1 polymer ?
#
loop_
_entity_poly.entity_id
_entity_poly.type
_entity_poly.pdbx_seq_one_letter_code
_entity_poly.pdbx_strand_id
1 'polypeptide(L)'
;MQNQEFFMKRCLTLGQKGIGLVSPNPMVGCVIVYDGEIIGEGFHQKYGEAHAEVNAINSVTDKNLLNKSTLYVNLEPCAHFGKTPPCSNLIIEHKVPKVVIGCIDSFSEVSGAGIKKMRNAGIDVKIGIMEKESRGLNKIFFTFHEKNRPYVILKWAESKDGFIAPNNQKEPFWMTSSKSKKLVHKWRAEEDAILVGRITTEKDNPYLTVREVQGENPIRIVIDKDLKLSTDLNLFDSDAKTIIFNTLKTQEISNNYFIKINFNNLIKNILQELHKQNIQSIIIEGGSNTLQSFIDVKLWDEARIFTTNKELIEGLKAPIITGKTMEETEVGGDKLTYYKFLSSSERMWEEFTAKNQIYEKKGVPESFFFCDNKKDADECSELVLKGIKQATAGSLWSYKKYNRSLPKKGDLFIVTNWNGKAKAIAETTNTQQVSFNQITPEFARTEGEGDKSLTYWKKVHWDFFSREMRKHGKKPSENMIIVCEYFKIIWS
;
A
#
# COMPACT_ATOMS: atom_id res chain seq x y z
N MET A 1 -14.62 13.59 -29.74
CA MET A 1 -14.20 12.34 -29.05
C MET A 1 -14.32 12.58 -27.57
N GLN A 2 -15.13 11.78 -26.85
CA GLN A 2 -15.14 11.82 -25.39
C GLN A 2 -13.74 11.44 -24.86
N ASN A 3 -13.32 12.11 -23.79
CA ASN A 3 -12.02 11.92 -23.16
C ASN A 3 -11.92 10.51 -22.56
N GLN A 4 -10.80 9.79 -22.73
CA GLN A 4 -10.59 8.46 -22.13
C GLN A 4 -10.78 8.46 -20.60
N GLU A 5 -10.48 9.57 -19.95
CA GLU A 5 -10.72 9.79 -18.52
C GLU A 5 -12.20 9.74 -18.16
N PHE A 6 -13.11 10.14 -19.06
CA PHE A 6 -14.55 10.07 -18.82
C PHE A 6 -15.01 8.61 -18.61
N PHE A 7 -14.63 7.71 -19.51
CA PHE A 7 -14.95 6.29 -19.39
C PHE A 7 -14.24 5.63 -18.21
N MET A 8 -12.97 6.00 -17.95
CA MET A 8 -12.25 5.47 -16.80
C MET A 8 -12.87 5.90 -15.46
N LYS A 9 -13.36 7.15 -15.37
CA LYS A 9 -14.11 7.61 -14.20
C LYS A 9 -15.39 6.80 -13.98
N ARG A 10 -16.04 6.35 -15.06
CA ARG A 10 -17.17 5.43 -14.95
C ARG A 10 -16.74 4.06 -14.44
N CYS A 11 -15.62 3.50 -14.91
CA CYS A 11 -15.05 2.27 -14.34
C CYS A 11 -14.81 2.40 -12.84
N LEU A 12 -14.22 3.50 -12.37
CA LEU A 12 -13.99 3.75 -10.95
C LEU A 12 -15.30 3.81 -10.15
N THR A 13 -16.32 4.48 -10.71
CA THR A 13 -17.66 4.58 -10.10
C THR A 13 -18.32 3.21 -9.98
N LEU A 14 -18.18 2.35 -11.00
CA LEU A 14 -18.67 0.98 -10.99
C LEU A 14 -17.92 0.12 -9.98
N GLY A 15 -16.58 0.19 -9.97
CA GLY A 15 -15.74 -0.57 -9.03
C GLY A 15 -16.04 -0.26 -7.57
N GLN A 16 -16.32 1.01 -7.24
CA GLN A 16 -16.68 1.44 -5.88
C GLN A 16 -17.90 0.70 -5.30
N LYS A 17 -18.78 0.15 -6.15
CA LYS A 17 -19.94 -0.64 -5.72
C LYS A 17 -19.57 -1.99 -5.10
N GLY A 18 -18.33 -2.47 -5.28
CA GLY A 18 -17.83 -3.70 -4.69
C GLY A 18 -17.30 -3.54 -3.26
N ILE A 19 -17.27 -2.33 -2.70
CA ILE A 19 -16.72 -2.08 -1.35
C ILE A 19 -17.38 -2.98 -0.29
N GLY A 20 -16.57 -3.61 0.55
CA GLY A 20 -17.03 -4.56 1.58
C GLY A 20 -17.56 -5.90 1.07
N LEU A 21 -17.63 -6.13 -0.26
CA LEU A 21 -18.23 -7.34 -0.84
C LEU A 21 -17.25 -8.23 -1.60
N VAL A 22 -16.13 -7.66 -2.06
CA VAL A 22 -15.18 -8.35 -2.95
C VAL A 22 -13.88 -8.77 -2.29
N SER A 23 -13.57 -8.27 -1.09
CA SER A 23 -12.35 -8.65 -0.37
C SER A 23 -12.23 -10.18 -0.25
N PRO A 24 -11.06 -10.79 -0.46
CA PRO A 24 -9.72 -10.19 -0.71
C PRO A 24 -9.44 -9.76 -2.17
N ASN A 25 -10.41 -9.86 -3.09
CA ASN A 25 -10.22 -9.40 -4.46
C ASN A 25 -10.30 -7.86 -4.55
N PRO A 26 -9.68 -7.24 -5.59
CA PRO A 26 -9.78 -5.80 -5.79
C PRO A 26 -11.16 -5.37 -6.29
N MET A 27 -11.51 -4.11 -6.03
CA MET A 27 -12.65 -3.43 -6.63
C MET A 27 -12.33 -3.06 -8.07
N VAL A 28 -13.02 -3.72 -9.01
CA VAL A 28 -12.84 -3.51 -10.45
C VAL A 28 -14.17 -3.13 -11.08
N GLY A 29 -14.15 -2.11 -11.93
CA GLY A 29 -15.23 -1.75 -12.84
C GLY A 29 -14.72 -1.73 -14.27
N CYS A 30 -15.61 -2.05 -15.20
CA CYS A 30 -15.32 -2.17 -16.63
C CYS A 30 -16.47 -1.59 -17.44
N VAL A 31 -16.13 -0.85 -18.51
CA VAL A 31 -17.09 -0.39 -19.50
C VAL A 31 -16.62 -0.73 -20.91
N ILE A 32 -17.56 -1.01 -21.79
CA ILE A 32 -17.31 -1.32 -23.20
C ILE A 32 -17.97 -0.24 -24.05
N VAL A 33 -17.17 0.37 -24.92
CA VAL A 33 -17.57 1.56 -25.70
C VAL A 33 -17.51 1.24 -27.19
N TYR A 34 -18.60 1.52 -27.90
CA TYR A 34 -18.71 1.45 -29.35
C TYR A 34 -19.26 2.77 -29.87
N ASP A 35 -18.60 3.34 -30.88
CA ASP A 35 -18.98 4.62 -31.50
C ASP A 35 -19.19 5.77 -30.51
N GLY A 36 -18.37 5.80 -29.44
CA GLY A 36 -18.44 6.82 -28.39
C GLY A 36 -19.52 6.59 -27.33
N GLU A 37 -20.33 5.54 -27.45
CA GLU A 37 -21.40 5.20 -26.52
C GLU A 37 -21.06 3.96 -25.69
N ILE A 38 -21.47 3.93 -24.42
CA ILE A 38 -21.31 2.76 -23.56
C ILE A 38 -22.37 1.72 -23.93
N ILE A 39 -21.92 0.56 -24.42
CA ILE A 39 -22.79 -0.56 -24.80
C ILE A 39 -22.79 -1.70 -23.77
N GLY A 40 -21.93 -1.62 -22.75
CA GLY A 40 -21.87 -2.59 -21.67
C GLY A 40 -21.12 -2.07 -20.45
N GLU A 41 -21.57 -2.49 -19.26
CA GLU A 41 -21.02 -2.11 -17.96
C GLU A 41 -20.96 -3.32 -17.03
N GLY A 42 -19.91 -3.37 -16.21
CA GLY A 42 -19.75 -4.42 -15.22
C GLY A 42 -18.86 -3.99 -14.07
N PHE A 43 -19.03 -4.63 -12.92
CA PHE A 43 -18.13 -4.54 -11.79
C PHE A 43 -18.01 -5.90 -11.11
N HIS A 44 -16.95 -6.12 -10.35
CA HIS A 44 -16.85 -7.32 -9.52
C HIS A 44 -17.81 -7.16 -8.33
N GLN A 45 -18.83 -8.02 -8.23
CA GLN A 45 -19.96 -7.79 -7.32
C GLN A 45 -19.77 -8.48 -5.97
N LYS A 46 -19.13 -9.65 -5.97
CA LYS A 46 -18.95 -10.48 -4.78
C LYS A 46 -17.73 -11.38 -4.92
N TYR A 47 -17.05 -11.62 -3.81
CA TYR A 47 -15.89 -12.51 -3.77
C TYR A 47 -16.22 -13.92 -4.34
N GLY A 48 -15.36 -14.38 -5.25
CA GLY A 48 -15.48 -15.69 -5.90
C GLY A 48 -16.43 -15.75 -7.10
N GLU A 49 -17.14 -14.67 -7.41
CA GLU A 49 -18.00 -14.56 -8.58
C GLU A 49 -17.27 -13.92 -9.78
N ALA A 50 -18.02 -13.68 -10.87
CA ALA A 50 -17.50 -13.11 -12.10
C ALA A 50 -16.82 -11.74 -11.90
N HIS A 51 -15.72 -11.53 -12.62
CA HIS A 51 -14.97 -10.28 -12.64
C HIS A 51 -15.71 -9.20 -13.44
N ALA A 52 -15.25 -7.95 -13.30
CA ALA A 52 -15.88 -6.80 -13.94
C ALA A 52 -15.94 -6.92 -15.46
N GLU A 53 -14.89 -7.42 -16.09
CA GLU A 53 -14.77 -7.59 -17.54
C GLU A 53 -15.76 -8.64 -18.05
N VAL A 54 -15.93 -9.75 -17.32
CA VAL A 54 -16.92 -10.77 -17.63
C VAL A 54 -18.33 -10.18 -17.55
N ASN A 55 -18.64 -9.45 -16.47
CA ASN A 55 -19.93 -8.82 -16.28
C ASN A 55 -20.22 -7.76 -17.35
N ALA A 56 -19.23 -6.95 -17.72
CA ALA A 56 -19.36 -5.94 -18.76
C ALA A 56 -19.59 -6.58 -20.13
N ILE A 57 -18.80 -7.58 -20.50
CA ILE A 57 -18.98 -8.34 -21.74
C ILE A 57 -20.37 -8.95 -21.76
N ASN A 58 -20.81 -9.61 -20.68
CA ASN A 58 -22.14 -10.23 -20.59
C ASN A 58 -23.29 -9.25 -20.72
N SER A 59 -23.14 -8.01 -20.24
CA SER A 59 -24.17 -6.96 -20.35
C SER A 59 -24.39 -6.43 -21.78
N VAL A 60 -23.42 -6.59 -22.69
CA VAL A 60 -23.54 -6.13 -24.08
C VAL A 60 -24.63 -6.91 -24.80
N THR A 61 -25.62 -6.22 -25.37
CA THR A 61 -26.75 -6.87 -26.06
C THR A 61 -26.31 -7.57 -27.36
N ASP A 62 -25.62 -6.86 -28.26
CA ASP A 62 -25.06 -7.45 -29.49
C ASP A 62 -23.57 -7.72 -29.34
N LYS A 63 -23.21 -9.00 -29.11
CA LYS A 63 -21.81 -9.43 -28.94
C LYS A 63 -20.95 -9.17 -30.18
N ASN A 64 -21.54 -9.03 -31.36
CA ASN A 64 -20.78 -8.75 -32.58
C ASN A 64 -20.13 -7.36 -32.56
N LEU A 65 -20.61 -6.44 -31.72
CA LEU A 65 -20.00 -5.12 -31.57
C LEU A 65 -18.70 -5.14 -30.78
N LEU A 66 -18.43 -6.19 -30.00
CA LEU A 66 -17.22 -6.30 -29.17
C LEU A 66 -15.94 -6.19 -30.01
N ASN A 67 -15.92 -6.78 -31.21
CA ASN A 67 -14.78 -6.75 -32.12
C ASN A 67 -14.53 -5.39 -32.80
N LYS A 68 -15.40 -4.41 -32.56
CA LYS A 68 -15.28 -3.01 -33.00
C LYS A 68 -15.21 -2.02 -31.82
N SER A 69 -15.16 -2.53 -30.59
CA SER A 69 -15.29 -1.72 -29.38
C SER A 69 -13.95 -1.42 -28.70
N THR A 70 -13.96 -0.50 -27.75
CA THR A 70 -12.87 -0.30 -26.79
C THR A 70 -13.34 -0.72 -25.40
N LEU A 71 -12.55 -1.54 -24.71
CA LEU A 71 -12.79 -1.92 -23.32
C LEU A 71 -11.96 -1.01 -22.39
N TYR A 72 -12.60 -0.42 -21.40
CA TYR A 72 -11.95 0.37 -20.36
C TYR A 72 -12.08 -0.37 -19.02
N VAL A 73 -10.99 -0.45 -18.25
CA VAL A 73 -10.96 -1.15 -16.97
C VAL A 73 -9.97 -0.48 -16.01
N ASN A 74 -10.32 -0.32 -14.74
CA ASN A 74 -9.45 0.40 -13.80
C ASN A 74 -8.22 -0.41 -13.34
N LEU A 75 -8.21 -1.73 -13.49
CA LEU A 75 -7.11 -2.61 -13.11
C LEU A 75 -6.74 -3.56 -14.26
N GLU A 76 -5.48 -3.99 -14.35
CA GLU A 76 -5.02 -4.96 -15.35
C GLU A 76 -5.88 -6.24 -15.36
N PRO A 77 -6.43 -6.66 -16.53
CA PRO A 77 -7.16 -7.92 -16.64
C PRO A 77 -6.32 -9.13 -16.29
N CYS A 78 -6.88 -10.03 -15.47
CA CYS A 78 -6.14 -11.19 -14.96
C CYS A 78 -5.65 -12.14 -16.08
N ALA A 79 -4.49 -12.75 -15.83
CA ALA A 79 -3.80 -13.65 -16.76
C ALA A 79 -3.69 -15.11 -16.28
N HIS A 80 -3.90 -15.34 -14.98
CA HIS A 80 -3.81 -16.64 -14.33
C HIS A 80 -5.19 -17.31 -14.23
N PHE A 81 -5.18 -18.65 -14.12
CA PHE A 81 -6.39 -19.42 -13.83
C PHE A 81 -6.62 -19.43 -12.32
N GLY A 82 -7.64 -18.70 -11.87
CA GLY A 82 -8.09 -18.70 -10.48
C GLY A 82 -9.36 -19.54 -10.30
N LYS A 83 -10.30 -19.03 -9.49
CA LYS A 83 -11.67 -19.59 -9.39
C LYS A 83 -12.47 -19.46 -10.70
N THR A 84 -12.12 -18.47 -11.52
CA THR A 84 -12.69 -18.22 -12.84
C THR A 84 -11.59 -18.20 -13.91
N PRO A 85 -11.92 -18.48 -15.19
CA PRO A 85 -10.97 -18.31 -16.29
C PRO A 85 -10.41 -16.87 -16.39
N PRO A 86 -9.19 -16.67 -16.93
CA PRO A 86 -8.58 -15.35 -17.04
C PRO A 86 -9.39 -14.40 -17.92
N CYS A 87 -9.62 -13.17 -17.46
CA CYS A 87 -10.34 -12.15 -18.23
C CYS A 87 -9.62 -11.80 -19.54
N SER A 88 -8.28 -11.82 -19.54
CA SER A 88 -7.48 -11.67 -20.76
C SER A 88 -7.82 -12.69 -21.85
N ASN A 89 -8.20 -13.93 -21.50
CA ASN A 89 -8.65 -14.91 -22.50
C ASN A 89 -9.97 -14.47 -23.14
N LEU A 90 -10.94 -14.07 -22.33
CA LEU A 90 -12.26 -13.69 -22.79
C LEU A 90 -12.21 -12.46 -23.71
N ILE A 91 -11.36 -11.48 -23.38
CA ILE A 91 -11.12 -10.29 -24.22
C ILE A 91 -10.54 -10.70 -25.59
N ILE A 92 -9.59 -11.63 -25.61
CA ILE A 92 -8.96 -12.14 -26.84
C ILE A 92 -9.97 -12.95 -27.67
N GLU A 93 -10.77 -13.80 -27.02
CA GLU A 93 -11.80 -14.63 -27.65
C GLU A 93 -12.85 -13.77 -28.38
N HIS A 94 -13.30 -12.69 -27.74
CA HIS A 94 -14.22 -11.73 -28.35
C HIS A 94 -13.55 -10.74 -29.33
N LYS A 95 -12.24 -10.87 -29.55
CA LYS A 95 -11.46 -10.06 -30.50
C LYS A 95 -11.59 -8.55 -30.27
N VAL A 96 -11.65 -8.12 -29.01
CA VAL A 96 -11.72 -6.69 -28.68
C VAL A 96 -10.45 -6.01 -29.19
N PRO A 97 -10.53 -5.01 -30.08
CA PRO A 97 -9.35 -4.45 -30.75
C PRO A 97 -8.52 -3.56 -29.84
N LYS A 98 -9.13 -2.97 -28.81
CA LYS A 98 -8.48 -1.99 -27.93
C LYS A 98 -8.88 -2.14 -26.47
N VAL A 99 -7.89 -2.08 -25.58
CA VAL A 99 -8.07 -2.09 -24.12
C VAL A 99 -7.34 -0.91 -23.49
N VAL A 100 -8.05 -0.17 -22.64
CA VAL A 100 -7.52 0.97 -21.89
C VAL A 100 -7.56 0.64 -20.39
N ILE A 101 -6.39 0.64 -19.76
CA ILE A 101 -6.20 0.17 -18.39
C ILE A 101 -5.82 1.34 -17.48
N GLY A 102 -6.44 1.38 -16.31
CA GLY A 102 -6.17 2.38 -15.27
C GLY A 102 -4.79 2.22 -14.66
N CYS A 103 -4.57 1.12 -13.93
CA CYS A 103 -3.29 0.78 -13.33
C CYS A 103 -2.89 -0.70 -13.57
N ILE A 104 -1.59 -0.97 -13.47
CA ILE A 104 -1.03 -2.32 -13.53
C ILE A 104 -1.30 -3.03 -12.19
N ASP A 105 -1.58 -4.33 -12.24
CA ASP A 105 -1.76 -5.16 -11.06
C ASP A 105 -0.40 -5.45 -10.39
N SER A 106 -0.31 -5.25 -9.07
CA SER A 106 0.90 -5.54 -8.30
C SER A 106 0.97 -6.98 -7.82
N PHE A 107 -0.10 -7.76 -7.96
CA PHE A 107 -0.11 -9.17 -7.64
C PHE A 107 0.85 -9.93 -8.55
N SER A 108 1.78 -10.65 -7.92
CA SER A 108 2.93 -11.26 -8.60
C SER A 108 2.58 -12.22 -9.73
N GLU A 109 1.38 -12.83 -9.69
CA GLU A 109 0.91 -13.75 -10.73
C GLU A 109 0.25 -13.03 -11.93
N VAL A 110 -0.07 -11.75 -11.80
CA VAL A 110 -0.70 -10.94 -12.86
C VAL A 110 0.26 -9.93 -13.44
N SER A 111 1.16 -9.35 -12.63
CA SER A 111 1.94 -8.15 -12.95
C SER A 111 2.52 -8.12 -14.38
N GLY A 112 1.82 -7.41 -15.28
CA GLY A 112 2.17 -7.25 -16.70
C GLY A 112 1.93 -8.46 -17.60
N ALA A 113 1.56 -9.62 -17.05
CA ALA A 113 1.29 -10.84 -17.80
C ALA A 113 0.02 -10.73 -18.64
N GLY A 114 -1.03 -10.09 -18.11
CA GLY A 114 -2.30 -9.87 -18.83
C GLY A 114 -2.12 -8.91 -19.99
N ILE A 115 -1.42 -7.80 -19.73
CA ILE A 115 -1.03 -6.82 -20.75
C ILE A 115 -0.21 -7.48 -21.86
N LYS A 116 0.83 -8.25 -21.51
CA LYS A 116 1.69 -8.93 -22.47
C LYS A 116 0.90 -9.91 -23.33
N LYS A 117 0.01 -10.70 -22.71
CA LYS A 117 -0.83 -11.67 -23.40
C LYS A 117 -1.77 -11.03 -24.41
N MET A 118 -2.45 -9.94 -24.04
CA MET A 118 -3.32 -9.19 -24.95
C MET A 118 -2.55 -8.56 -26.11
N ARG A 119 -1.38 -7.94 -25.84
CA ARG A 119 -0.52 -7.37 -26.89
C ARG A 119 -0.02 -8.42 -27.88
N ASN A 120 0.38 -9.60 -27.39
CA ASN A 120 0.81 -10.71 -28.24
C ASN A 120 -0.32 -11.23 -29.14
N ALA A 121 -1.58 -11.06 -28.74
CA ALA A 121 -2.76 -11.38 -29.55
C ALA A 121 -3.16 -10.27 -30.53
N GLY A 122 -2.37 -9.18 -30.63
CA GLY A 122 -2.61 -8.07 -31.55
C GLY A 122 -3.54 -6.97 -31.05
N ILE A 123 -3.88 -6.96 -29.76
CA ILE A 123 -4.75 -5.94 -29.14
C ILE A 123 -3.95 -4.66 -28.85
N ASP A 124 -4.51 -3.48 -29.19
CA ASP A 124 -3.97 -2.18 -28.78
C ASP A 124 -4.23 -1.94 -27.28
N VAL A 125 -3.18 -2.02 -26.46
CA VAL A 125 -3.28 -1.87 -24.99
C VAL A 125 -2.62 -0.57 -24.53
N LYS A 126 -3.44 0.38 -24.08
CA LYS A 126 -3.02 1.63 -23.42
C LYS A 126 -3.13 1.49 -21.90
N ILE A 127 -2.14 1.98 -21.17
CA ILE A 127 -2.04 1.90 -19.71
C ILE A 127 -1.86 3.28 -19.09
N GLY A 128 -2.19 3.41 -17.80
CA GLY A 128 -1.89 4.61 -17.00
C GLY A 128 -2.95 5.71 -17.05
N ILE A 129 -4.17 5.42 -17.52
CA ILE A 129 -5.25 6.41 -17.55
C ILE A 129 -5.89 6.52 -16.17
N MET A 130 -5.82 7.69 -15.52
CA MET A 130 -6.28 7.86 -14.13
C MET A 130 -5.68 6.82 -13.18
N GLU A 131 -4.37 6.56 -13.34
CA GLU A 131 -3.65 5.54 -12.57
C GLU A 131 -3.70 5.84 -11.06
N LYS A 132 -3.53 7.11 -10.66
CA LYS A 132 -3.55 7.54 -9.26
C LYS A 132 -4.90 7.22 -8.61
N GLU A 133 -5.99 7.50 -9.30
CA GLU A 133 -7.36 7.24 -8.85
C GLU A 133 -7.66 5.74 -8.82
N SER A 134 -7.20 5.00 -9.82
CA SER A 134 -7.34 3.54 -9.88
C SER A 134 -6.60 2.82 -8.75
N ARG A 135 -5.38 3.28 -8.43
CA ARG A 135 -4.63 2.83 -7.26
C ARG A 135 -5.26 3.28 -5.95
N GLY A 136 -5.86 4.48 -5.92
CA GLY A 136 -6.60 5.01 -4.78
C GLY A 136 -7.81 4.15 -4.41
N LEU A 137 -8.61 3.74 -5.40
CA LEU A 137 -9.75 2.83 -5.21
C LEU A 137 -9.29 1.51 -4.55
N ASN A 138 -8.18 0.95 -5.01
CA ASN A 138 -7.65 -0.34 -4.54
C ASN A 138 -6.48 -0.21 -3.55
N LYS A 139 -6.41 0.87 -2.76
CA LYS A 139 -5.28 1.14 -1.85
C LYS A 139 -5.01 0.00 -0.85
N ILE A 140 -6.07 -0.71 -0.43
CA ILE A 140 -6.01 -1.86 0.48
C ILE A 140 -5.29 -3.03 -0.20
N PHE A 141 -5.77 -3.42 -1.37
CA PHE A 141 -5.18 -4.48 -2.21
C PHE A 141 -3.71 -4.21 -2.54
N PHE A 142 -3.39 -2.98 -2.99
CA PHE A 142 -2.01 -2.60 -3.29
C PHE A 142 -1.11 -2.64 -2.05
N THR A 143 -1.61 -2.18 -0.90
CA THR A 143 -0.85 -2.25 0.36
C THR A 143 -0.58 -3.69 0.78
N PHE A 144 -1.56 -4.57 0.64
CA PHE A 144 -1.41 -5.98 0.95
C PHE A 144 -0.29 -6.63 0.12
N HIS A 145 -0.35 -6.49 -1.21
CA HIS A 145 0.63 -7.13 -2.10
C HIS A 145 2.00 -6.46 -2.12
N GLU A 146 2.07 -5.13 -2.04
CA GLU A 146 3.34 -4.40 -2.14
C GLU A 146 4.08 -4.32 -0.79
N LYS A 147 3.34 -4.16 0.32
CA LYS A 147 3.92 -4.02 1.66
C LYS A 147 3.90 -5.31 2.48
N ASN A 148 3.28 -6.37 1.98
CA ASN A 148 3.11 -7.67 2.68
C ASN A 148 2.49 -7.51 4.09
N ARG A 149 1.50 -6.62 4.20
CA ARG A 149 0.74 -6.37 5.43
C ARG A 149 -0.64 -5.78 5.12
N PRO A 150 -1.62 -5.92 6.02
CA PRO A 150 -2.89 -5.22 5.89
C PRO A 150 -2.71 -3.70 5.80
N TYR A 151 -3.66 -3.02 5.17
CA TYR A 151 -3.89 -1.59 5.28
C TYR A 151 -4.42 -1.26 6.67
N VAL A 152 -3.78 -0.32 7.36
CA VAL A 152 -4.07 -0.03 8.76
C VAL A 152 -4.70 1.36 8.89
N ILE A 153 -5.93 1.39 9.40
CA ILE A 153 -6.69 2.60 9.67
C ILE A 153 -6.71 2.82 11.19
N LEU A 154 -6.21 3.96 11.64
CA LEU A 154 -6.37 4.40 13.02
C LEU A 154 -7.66 5.20 13.14
N LYS A 155 -8.47 4.94 14.16
CA LYS A 155 -9.67 5.73 14.39
C LYS A 155 -9.89 6.00 15.86
N TRP A 156 -10.15 7.26 16.19
CA TRP A 156 -10.62 7.65 17.51
C TRP A 156 -11.52 8.87 17.44
N ALA A 157 -12.15 9.17 18.57
CA ALA A 157 -12.82 10.43 18.79
C ALA A 157 -12.18 11.13 19.98
N GLU A 158 -12.02 12.44 19.89
CA GLU A 158 -11.43 13.29 20.92
C GLU A 158 -12.33 14.50 21.22
N SER A 159 -12.23 14.98 22.45
CA SER A 159 -12.77 16.26 22.88
C SER A 159 -11.99 17.40 22.26
N LYS A 160 -12.55 18.61 22.28
CA LYS A 160 -11.91 19.83 21.74
C LYS A 160 -10.56 20.14 22.39
N ASP A 161 -10.37 19.68 23.64
CA ASP A 161 -9.14 19.80 24.44
C ASP A 161 -8.24 18.53 24.42
N GLY A 162 -8.50 17.61 23.48
CA GLY A 162 -7.59 16.51 23.12
C GLY A 162 -7.62 15.31 24.05
N PHE A 163 -8.77 14.98 24.62
CA PHE A 163 -8.98 13.80 25.47
C PHE A 163 -9.96 12.81 24.83
N ILE A 164 -9.71 11.52 24.98
CA ILE A 164 -10.54 10.44 24.39
C ILE A 164 -11.49 9.81 25.41
N ALA A 165 -11.21 9.98 26.71
CA ALA A 165 -12.05 9.47 27.79
C ALA A 165 -11.78 10.25 29.09
N PRO A 166 -12.75 10.37 30.02
CA PRO A 166 -12.51 10.90 31.36
C PRO A 166 -11.69 9.94 32.23
N ASN A 167 -10.98 10.45 33.24
CA ASN A 167 -10.13 9.63 34.13
C ASN A 167 -10.92 8.54 34.88
N ASN A 168 -12.10 8.88 35.39
CA ASN A 168 -12.94 8.02 36.22
C ASN A 168 -14.15 7.48 35.45
N GLN A 169 -13.92 6.99 34.23
CA GLN A 169 -14.97 6.35 33.43
C GLN A 169 -15.51 5.10 34.15
N LYS A 170 -16.79 5.12 34.52
CA LYS A 170 -17.51 3.96 35.09
C LYS A 170 -18.37 3.22 34.06
N GLU A 171 -18.84 3.94 33.04
CA GLU A 171 -19.71 3.45 31.99
C GLU A 171 -19.13 3.81 30.62
N PRO A 172 -19.50 3.12 29.52
CA PRO A 172 -19.08 3.46 28.17
C PRO A 172 -19.31 4.95 27.86
N PHE A 173 -18.25 5.68 27.52
CA PHE A 173 -18.33 7.12 27.25
C PHE A 173 -18.49 7.38 25.75
N TRP A 174 -19.71 7.70 25.32
CA TRP A 174 -19.98 8.04 23.92
C TRP A 174 -19.87 9.54 23.65
N MET A 175 -18.82 9.95 22.95
CA MET A 175 -18.53 11.36 22.71
C MET A 175 -19.18 11.93 21.44
N THR A 176 -19.22 11.15 20.36
CA THR A 176 -19.61 11.60 19.01
C THR A 176 -21.13 11.62 18.78
N SER A 177 -21.56 12.27 17.72
CA SER A 177 -22.96 12.32 17.29
C SER A 177 -23.48 10.96 16.77
N SER A 178 -24.80 10.81 16.66
CA SER A 178 -25.42 9.63 16.05
C SER A 178 -25.09 9.48 14.56
N LYS A 179 -24.85 10.58 13.83
CA LYS A 179 -24.40 10.55 12.44
C LYS A 179 -22.97 10.01 12.33
N SER A 180 -22.08 10.45 13.22
CA SER A 180 -20.71 9.92 13.32
C SER A 180 -20.70 8.44 13.68
N LYS A 181 -21.60 8.01 14.59
CA LYS A 181 -21.79 6.59 14.91
C LYS A 181 -22.17 5.76 13.67
N LYS A 182 -23.16 6.20 12.89
CA LYS A 182 -23.55 5.53 11.63
C LYS A 182 -22.39 5.42 10.66
N LEU A 183 -21.59 6.48 10.52
CA LEU A 183 -20.42 6.48 9.64
C LEU A 183 -19.33 5.49 10.11
N VAL A 184 -19.06 5.39 11.42
CA VAL A 184 -18.14 4.38 11.96
C VAL A 184 -18.64 2.96 11.70
N HIS A 185 -19.94 2.72 11.81
CA HIS A 185 -20.52 1.43 11.48
C HIS A 185 -20.45 1.11 9.98
N LYS A 186 -20.56 2.12 9.11
CA LYS A 186 -20.28 1.96 7.68
C LYS A 186 -18.83 1.55 7.46
N TRP A 187 -17.86 2.20 8.08
CA TRP A 187 -16.46 1.79 7.97
C TRP A 187 -16.24 0.36 8.45
N ARG A 188 -16.85 -0.06 9.57
CA ARG A 188 -16.74 -1.46 10.02
C ARG A 188 -17.24 -2.48 9.00
N ALA A 189 -18.26 -2.14 8.21
CA ALA A 189 -18.78 -2.99 7.14
C ALA A 189 -17.89 -3.02 5.89
N GLU A 190 -16.98 -2.06 5.75
CA GLU A 190 -16.11 -1.89 4.58
C GLU A 190 -14.72 -2.50 4.78
N GLU A 191 -14.32 -2.78 6.02
CA GLU A 191 -13.00 -3.31 6.38
C GLU A 191 -13.09 -4.76 6.88
N ASP A 192 -12.05 -5.56 6.64
CA ASP A 192 -12.03 -7.00 6.97
C ASP A 192 -12.01 -7.28 8.47
N ALA A 193 -11.36 -6.38 9.24
CA ALA A 193 -11.12 -6.60 10.65
C ALA A 193 -11.11 -5.31 11.48
N ILE A 194 -11.43 -5.46 12.77
CA ILE A 194 -11.39 -4.39 13.77
C ILE A 194 -10.59 -4.83 14.98
N LEU A 195 -9.68 -3.98 15.46
CA LEU A 195 -8.80 -4.27 16.60
C LEU A 195 -9.01 -3.31 17.76
N VAL A 196 -9.07 -3.90 18.96
CA VAL A 196 -9.04 -3.18 20.24
C VAL A 196 -8.02 -3.80 21.21
N GLY A 197 -7.58 -3.00 22.19
CA GLY A 197 -6.75 -3.49 23.29
C GLY A 197 -7.61 -4.06 24.44
N ARG A 198 -6.97 -4.84 25.32
CA ARG A 198 -7.58 -5.38 26.55
C ARG A 198 -8.33 -4.34 27.38
N ILE A 199 -7.74 -3.16 27.63
CA ILE A 199 -8.34 -2.15 28.53
C ILE A 199 -9.64 -1.60 27.96
N THR A 200 -9.69 -1.28 26.67
CA THR A 200 -10.91 -0.85 25.98
C THR A 200 -11.98 -1.92 26.06
N THR A 201 -11.56 -3.17 25.86
CA THR A 201 -12.44 -4.33 25.93
C THR A 201 -13.08 -4.48 27.32
N GLU A 202 -12.30 -4.37 28.39
CA GLU A 202 -12.79 -4.49 29.77
C GLU A 202 -13.71 -3.34 30.18
N LYS A 203 -13.38 -2.11 29.78
CA LYS A 203 -14.12 -0.91 30.20
C LYS A 203 -15.42 -0.71 29.42
N ASP A 204 -15.40 -0.98 28.12
CA ASP A 204 -16.51 -0.63 27.23
C ASP A 204 -17.39 -1.83 26.87
N ASN A 205 -16.93 -3.05 27.14
CA ASN A 205 -17.56 -4.33 26.73
C ASN A 205 -18.17 -4.27 25.32
N PRO A 206 -17.39 -3.89 24.28
CA PRO A 206 -17.95 -3.56 22.98
C PRO A 206 -18.31 -4.83 22.18
N TYR A 207 -19.40 -4.76 21.42
CA TYR A 207 -19.75 -5.81 20.44
C TYR A 207 -18.81 -5.83 19.22
N LEU A 208 -18.35 -4.64 18.79
CA LEU A 208 -17.55 -4.41 17.57
C LEU A 208 -18.18 -4.90 16.24
N THR A 209 -19.48 -5.23 16.24
CA THR A 209 -20.28 -5.58 15.05
C THR A 209 -20.85 -4.35 14.30
N VAL A 210 -21.41 -4.59 13.12
CA VAL A 210 -22.16 -3.63 12.31
C VAL A 210 -23.65 -3.69 12.70
N ARG A 211 -24.20 -2.57 13.19
CA ARG A 211 -25.57 -2.53 13.76
C ARG A 211 -26.39 -1.32 13.32
N GLU A 212 -25.74 -0.28 12.81
CA GLU A 212 -26.40 0.99 12.46
C GLU A 212 -26.60 1.15 10.94
N VAL A 213 -26.07 0.20 10.15
CA VAL A 213 -26.14 0.13 8.69
C VAL A 213 -26.17 -1.34 8.26
N GLN A 214 -26.43 -1.61 6.97
CA GLN A 214 -26.29 -2.94 6.39
C GLN A 214 -24.83 -3.24 6.04
N GLY A 215 -24.38 -4.48 6.23
CA GLY A 215 -23.03 -4.93 5.90
C GLY A 215 -22.64 -6.17 6.70
N GLU A 216 -21.52 -6.78 6.33
CA GLU A 216 -20.96 -7.91 7.08
C GLU A 216 -20.20 -7.43 8.32
N ASN A 217 -20.15 -8.29 9.35
CA ASN A 217 -19.37 -7.99 10.54
C ASN A 217 -17.87 -8.17 10.26
N PRO A 218 -17.01 -7.23 10.65
CA PRO A 218 -15.57 -7.41 10.56
C PRO A 218 -15.11 -8.50 11.53
N ILE A 219 -13.99 -9.15 11.21
CA ILE A 219 -13.28 -10.01 12.17
C ILE A 219 -12.86 -9.16 13.37
N ARG A 220 -13.30 -9.55 14.56
CA ARG A 220 -12.93 -8.87 15.80
C ARG A 220 -11.54 -9.34 16.22
N ILE A 221 -10.67 -8.42 16.60
CA ILE A 221 -9.31 -8.72 17.04
C ILE A 221 -9.08 -8.08 18.40
N VAL A 222 -8.59 -8.87 19.36
CA VAL A 222 -8.24 -8.38 20.68
C VAL A 222 -6.82 -8.76 21.06
N ILE A 223 -6.09 -7.79 21.61
CA ILE A 223 -4.79 -8.03 22.24
C ILE A 223 -5.02 -8.30 23.72
N ASP A 224 -4.91 -9.56 24.12
CA ASP A 224 -5.02 -10.00 25.51
C ASP A 224 -3.83 -10.88 25.89
N LYS A 225 -2.73 -10.21 26.24
CA LYS A 225 -1.40 -10.81 26.45
C LYS A 225 -1.42 -12.05 27.33
N ASP A 226 -2.13 -11.96 28.45
CA ASP A 226 -2.13 -12.95 29.53
C ASP A 226 -3.48 -13.68 29.66
N LEU A 227 -4.40 -13.48 28.69
CA LEU A 227 -5.75 -14.05 28.70
C LEU A 227 -6.56 -13.72 29.96
N LYS A 228 -6.61 -12.43 30.31
CA LYS A 228 -7.31 -11.95 31.53
C LYS A 228 -8.76 -11.55 31.29
N LEU A 229 -9.18 -11.43 30.03
CA LEU A 229 -10.55 -11.04 29.71
C LEU A 229 -11.53 -12.14 30.11
N SER A 230 -12.67 -11.73 30.70
CA SER A 230 -13.78 -12.66 30.92
C SER A 230 -14.34 -13.17 29.59
N THR A 231 -14.62 -14.46 29.51
CA THR A 231 -15.23 -15.08 28.33
C THR A 231 -16.67 -14.65 28.09
N ASP A 232 -17.31 -13.99 29.06
CA ASP A 232 -18.71 -13.52 28.98
C ASP A 232 -18.84 -12.13 28.34
N LEU A 233 -17.73 -11.52 27.90
CA LEU A 233 -17.76 -10.24 27.19
C LEU A 233 -18.38 -10.38 25.81
N ASN A 234 -19.07 -9.32 25.36
CA ASN A 234 -19.84 -9.28 24.13
C ASN A 234 -19.02 -9.67 22.89
N LEU A 235 -17.73 -9.35 22.86
CA LEU A 235 -16.87 -9.70 21.72
C LEU A 235 -16.57 -11.21 21.56
N PHE A 236 -16.90 -12.04 22.56
CA PHE A 236 -16.68 -13.49 22.52
C PHE A 236 -17.95 -14.26 22.15
N ASP A 237 -19.04 -13.55 21.81
CA ASP A 237 -20.27 -14.13 21.28
C ASP A 237 -20.07 -14.78 19.89
N SER A 238 -21.16 -15.32 19.33
CA SER A 238 -21.15 -15.98 18.02
C SER A 238 -21.37 -15.03 16.83
N ASP A 239 -21.65 -13.74 17.04
CA ASP A 239 -22.09 -12.81 15.98
C ASP A 239 -21.01 -12.50 14.95
N ALA A 240 -19.73 -12.66 15.32
CA ALA A 240 -18.59 -12.50 14.42
C ALA A 240 -17.41 -13.37 14.88
N LYS A 241 -16.53 -13.72 13.92
CA LYS A 241 -15.25 -14.37 14.25
C LYS A 241 -14.41 -13.43 15.12
N THR A 242 -13.78 -13.99 16.16
CA THR A 242 -12.88 -13.23 17.05
C THR A 242 -11.49 -13.87 17.10
N ILE A 243 -10.44 -13.08 16.88
CA ILE A 243 -9.03 -13.46 17.02
C ILE A 243 -8.46 -12.83 18.29
N ILE A 244 -7.80 -13.64 19.12
CA ILE A 244 -7.22 -13.23 20.40
C ILE A 244 -5.70 -13.46 20.38
N PHE A 245 -4.94 -12.37 20.24
CA PHE A 245 -3.49 -12.41 20.32
C PHE A 245 -3.02 -12.45 21.77
N ASN A 246 -2.27 -13.50 22.13
CA ASN A 246 -1.84 -13.78 23.49
C ASN A 246 -0.43 -14.43 23.54
N THR A 247 0.13 -14.62 24.73
CA THR A 247 1.47 -15.25 24.90
C THR A 247 1.42 -16.72 25.29
N LEU A 248 0.23 -17.26 25.57
CA LEU A 248 0.06 -18.53 26.27
C LEU A 248 -0.20 -19.69 25.30
N LYS A 249 -1.18 -19.55 24.40
CA LYS A 249 -1.72 -20.67 23.61
C LYS A 249 -2.21 -20.28 22.22
N THR A 250 -2.16 -21.27 21.32
CA THR A 250 -2.85 -21.25 20.03
C THR A 250 -3.91 -22.35 20.06
N GLN A 251 -5.18 -21.98 19.89
CA GLN A 251 -6.31 -22.90 19.90
C GLN A 251 -7.56 -22.23 19.30
N GLU A 252 -8.49 -23.03 18.81
CA GLU A 252 -9.81 -22.58 18.37
C GLU A 252 -10.86 -23.11 19.35
N ILE A 253 -11.72 -22.23 19.86
CA ILE A 253 -12.87 -22.59 20.69
C ILE A 253 -14.09 -21.91 20.08
N SER A 254 -14.96 -22.70 19.46
CA SER A 254 -16.13 -22.17 18.74
C SER A 254 -15.70 -21.08 17.74
N ASN A 255 -16.26 -19.86 17.78
CA ASN A 255 -15.88 -18.75 16.90
C ASN A 255 -14.65 -17.93 17.39
N ASN A 256 -13.99 -18.37 18.46
CA ASN A 256 -12.87 -17.67 19.09
C ASN A 256 -11.53 -18.35 18.78
N TYR A 257 -10.63 -17.62 18.12
CA TYR A 257 -9.33 -18.07 17.65
C TYR A 257 -8.23 -17.47 18.52
N PHE A 258 -7.69 -18.24 19.44
CA PHE A 258 -6.53 -17.84 20.23
C PHE A 258 -5.26 -18.08 19.42
N ILE A 259 -4.43 -17.06 19.29
CA ILE A 259 -3.16 -17.13 18.57
C ILE A 259 -2.03 -16.70 19.50
N LYS A 260 -1.13 -17.65 19.79
CA LYS A 260 0.11 -17.37 20.52
C LYS A 260 1.05 -16.57 19.62
N ILE A 261 1.45 -15.39 20.08
CA ILE A 261 2.35 -14.52 19.36
C ILE A 261 3.43 -13.94 20.27
N ASN A 262 4.57 -13.59 19.70
CA ASN A 262 5.61 -12.87 20.41
C ASN A 262 5.21 -11.38 20.55
N PHE A 263 5.28 -10.86 21.77
CA PHE A 263 4.97 -9.46 22.07
C PHE A 263 6.16 -8.52 21.83
N ASN A 264 7.37 -9.04 21.58
CA ASN A 264 8.47 -8.26 21.04
C ASN A 264 8.17 -7.91 19.57
N ASN A 265 8.16 -6.62 19.22
CA ASN A 265 7.67 -6.13 17.92
C ASN A 265 6.21 -6.52 17.63
N LEU A 266 5.35 -6.51 18.66
CA LEU A 266 3.96 -6.97 18.62
C LEU A 266 3.21 -6.55 17.34
N ILE A 267 3.23 -5.25 17.00
CA ILE A 267 2.48 -4.72 15.85
C ILE A 267 2.91 -5.39 14.55
N LYS A 268 4.22 -5.52 14.32
CA LYS A 268 4.74 -6.18 13.12
C LYS A 268 4.29 -7.64 13.07
N ASN A 269 4.35 -8.34 14.21
CA ASN A 269 3.96 -9.74 14.27
C ASN A 269 2.45 -9.91 14.01
N ILE A 270 1.61 -9.05 14.59
CA ILE A 270 0.15 -9.03 14.34
C ILE A 270 -0.11 -8.86 12.84
N LEU A 271 0.47 -7.82 12.22
CA LEU A 271 0.24 -7.54 10.81
C LEU A 271 0.73 -8.67 9.89
N GLN A 272 1.84 -9.33 10.24
CA GLN A 272 2.31 -10.52 9.52
C GLN A 272 1.34 -11.70 9.66
N GLU A 273 0.75 -11.89 10.83
CA GLU A 273 -0.21 -12.97 11.06
C GLU A 273 -1.52 -12.74 10.30
N LEU A 274 -2.01 -11.50 10.29
CA LEU A 274 -3.16 -11.10 9.49
C LEU A 274 -2.91 -11.27 7.99
N HIS A 275 -1.70 -10.91 7.53
CA HIS A 275 -1.30 -11.11 6.14
C HIS A 275 -1.35 -12.59 5.74
N LYS A 276 -0.85 -13.51 6.59
CA LYS A 276 -0.94 -14.96 6.33
C LYS A 276 -2.37 -15.47 6.24
N GLN A 277 -3.30 -14.83 6.94
CA GLN A 277 -4.72 -15.17 6.92
C GLN A 277 -5.51 -14.44 5.82
N ASN A 278 -4.82 -13.75 4.90
CA ASN A 278 -5.42 -12.94 3.82
C ASN A 278 -6.37 -11.84 4.31
N ILE A 279 -6.18 -11.35 5.53
CA ILE A 279 -6.88 -10.17 6.05
C ILE A 279 -6.15 -8.95 5.48
N GLN A 280 -6.80 -8.17 4.63
CA GLN A 280 -6.16 -7.09 3.88
C GLN A 280 -6.32 -5.73 4.52
N SER A 281 -7.30 -5.54 5.40
CA SER A 281 -7.56 -4.28 6.08
C SER A 281 -7.84 -4.47 7.56
N ILE A 282 -7.48 -3.46 8.36
CA ILE A 282 -7.77 -3.44 9.78
C ILE A 282 -8.03 -2.01 10.26
N ILE A 283 -9.16 -1.82 10.95
CA ILE A 283 -9.44 -0.59 11.68
C ILE A 283 -9.10 -0.75 13.16
N ILE A 284 -8.26 0.14 13.68
CA ILE A 284 -7.86 0.17 15.09
C ILE A 284 -8.76 1.19 15.80
N GLU A 285 -9.65 0.70 16.67
CA GLU A 285 -10.49 1.53 17.55
C GLU A 285 -10.06 1.41 19.03
N GLY A 286 -8.88 0.83 19.29
CA GLY A 286 -8.34 0.63 20.63
C GLY A 286 -8.03 1.93 21.38
N GLY A 287 -7.82 1.82 22.69
CA GLY A 287 -7.45 2.97 23.53
C GLY A 287 -6.12 3.62 23.15
N SER A 288 -5.83 4.79 23.76
CA SER A 288 -4.71 5.67 23.40
C SER A 288 -3.38 4.93 23.21
N ASN A 289 -3.00 4.05 24.15
CA ASN A 289 -1.74 3.28 24.07
C ASN A 289 -1.69 2.33 22.86
N THR A 290 -2.79 1.67 22.51
CA THR A 290 -2.84 0.79 21.34
C THR A 290 -2.65 1.61 20.07
N LEU A 291 -3.40 2.68 19.89
CA LEU A 291 -3.24 3.60 18.75
C LEU A 291 -1.82 4.17 18.66
N GLN A 292 -1.29 4.68 19.78
CA GLN A 292 0.06 5.25 19.84
C GLN A 292 1.12 4.22 19.44
N SER A 293 0.98 2.95 19.86
CA SER A 293 1.94 1.91 19.49
C SER A 293 2.03 1.65 17.98
N PHE A 294 0.93 1.82 17.22
CA PHE A 294 0.97 1.74 15.75
C PHE A 294 1.61 2.98 15.13
N ILE A 295 1.36 4.15 15.72
CA ILE A 295 1.93 5.43 15.30
C ILE A 295 3.45 5.44 15.46
N ASP A 296 3.95 5.07 16.64
CA ASP A 296 5.37 5.13 17.00
C ASP A 296 6.24 4.25 16.09
N VAL A 297 5.74 3.06 15.75
CA VAL A 297 6.42 2.12 14.85
C VAL A 297 6.15 2.41 13.37
N LYS A 298 5.35 3.44 13.06
CA LYS A 298 5.02 3.89 11.69
C LYS A 298 4.39 2.79 10.83
N LEU A 299 3.57 1.94 11.45
CA LEU A 299 2.83 0.86 10.78
C LEU A 299 1.35 1.21 10.68
N TRP A 300 1.05 2.38 10.12
CA TRP A 300 -0.31 2.83 9.82
C TRP A 300 -0.33 3.51 8.44
N ASP A 301 -1.50 3.59 7.81
CA ASP A 301 -1.65 4.20 6.48
C ASP A 301 -2.59 5.41 6.49
N GLU A 302 -3.67 5.32 7.26
CA GLU A 302 -4.69 6.36 7.38
C GLU A 302 -5.11 6.54 8.85
N ALA A 303 -5.46 7.76 9.24
CA ALA A 303 -6.19 8.00 10.48
C ALA A 303 -7.47 8.80 10.23
N ARG A 304 -8.56 8.40 10.89
CA ARG A 304 -9.89 9.02 10.85
C ARG A 304 -10.21 9.53 12.24
N ILE A 305 -10.13 10.84 12.46
CA ILE A 305 -10.23 11.43 13.79
C ILE A 305 -11.47 12.31 13.86
N PHE A 306 -12.35 12.01 14.82
CA PHE A 306 -13.46 12.91 15.16
C PHE A 306 -13.05 13.84 16.30
N THR A 307 -13.06 15.15 16.08
CA THR A 307 -12.98 16.17 17.15
C THR A 307 -14.38 16.69 17.43
N THR A 308 -14.84 16.53 18.68
CA THR A 308 -16.18 16.97 19.10
C THR A 308 -16.13 18.35 19.76
N ASN A 309 -17.29 19.01 19.92
CA ASN A 309 -17.39 20.29 20.63
C ASN A 309 -17.38 20.17 22.17
N LYS A 310 -17.28 18.96 22.72
CA LYS A 310 -17.21 18.72 24.16
C LYS A 310 -15.81 19.04 24.68
N GLU A 311 -15.71 19.52 25.92
CA GLU A 311 -14.45 19.71 26.66
C GLU A 311 -14.46 18.81 27.90
N LEU A 312 -13.36 18.10 28.16
CA LEU A 312 -13.24 17.18 29.30
C LEU A 312 -12.41 17.76 30.46
N ILE A 313 -11.59 18.79 30.19
CA ILE A 313 -10.63 19.46 31.08
C ILE A 313 -9.48 18.53 31.51
N GLU A 314 -9.81 17.32 31.94
CA GLU A 314 -8.88 16.26 32.32
C GLU A 314 -9.37 14.89 31.83
N GLY A 315 -8.44 13.98 31.58
CA GLY A 315 -8.77 12.65 31.09
C GLY A 315 -7.59 11.92 30.45
N LEU A 316 -7.91 10.82 29.79
CA LEU A 316 -6.99 10.09 28.94
C LEU A 316 -6.73 10.90 27.66
N LYS A 317 -5.49 11.35 27.46
CA LYS A 317 -5.09 12.11 26.28
C LYS A 317 -5.20 11.27 25.00
N ALA A 318 -5.58 11.95 23.92
CA ALA A 318 -5.56 11.40 22.57
C ALA A 318 -4.13 11.02 22.13
N PRO A 319 -4.00 10.06 21.21
CA PRO A 319 -2.72 9.75 20.58
C PRO A 319 -2.13 10.98 19.87
N ILE A 320 -0.80 11.09 19.88
CA ILE A 320 -0.07 12.13 19.15
C ILE A 320 0.31 11.56 17.79
N ILE A 321 -0.22 12.16 16.73
CA ILE A 321 0.02 11.75 15.35
C ILE A 321 0.71 12.83 14.53
N THR A 322 1.59 12.41 13.62
CA THR A 322 2.15 13.28 12.59
C THR A 322 1.87 12.66 11.22
N GLY A 323 1.01 13.32 10.45
CA GLY A 323 0.60 12.89 9.11
C GLY A 323 0.16 14.09 8.28
N LYS A 324 -0.07 13.86 6.99
CA LYS A 324 -0.65 14.89 6.11
C LYS A 324 -2.16 14.91 6.28
N THR A 325 -2.71 16.07 6.59
CA THR A 325 -4.16 16.29 6.51
C THR A 325 -4.59 16.19 5.05
N MET A 326 -5.50 15.27 4.75
CA MET A 326 -6.02 15.02 3.41
C MET A 326 -7.33 15.74 3.18
N GLU A 327 -8.23 15.67 4.16
CA GLU A 327 -9.58 16.19 4.09
C GLU A 327 -10.07 16.53 5.51
N GLU A 328 -10.85 17.59 5.62
CA GLU A 328 -11.62 17.93 6.80
C GLU A 328 -13.09 18.12 6.41
N THR A 329 -13.99 17.49 7.15
CA THR A 329 -15.43 17.58 6.91
C THR A 329 -16.19 17.61 8.24
N GLU A 330 -17.46 17.98 8.19
CA GLU A 330 -18.34 17.99 9.35
C GLU A 330 -19.35 16.84 9.28
N VAL A 331 -19.47 16.08 10.36
CA VAL A 331 -20.42 14.96 10.47
C VAL A 331 -21.25 15.11 11.73
N GLY A 332 -22.47 15.64 11.58
CA GLY A 332 -23.40 15.79 12.69
C GLY A 332 -22.88 16.65 13.84
N GLY A 333 -22.13 17.71 13.52
CA GLY A 333 -21.54 18.63 14.50
C GLY A 333 -20.17 18.20 15.03
N ASP A 334 -19.65 17.03 14.64
CA ASP A 334 -18.27 16.63 14.90
C ASP A 334 -17.39 16.98 13.70
N LYS A 335 -16.19 17.51 13.93
CA LYS A 335 -15.19 17.66 12.87
C LYS A 335 -14.54 16.30 12.62
N LEU A 336 -14.57 15.82 11.38
CA LEU A 336 -13.86 14.63 10.95
C LEU A 336 -12.65 15.03 10.12
N THR A 337 -11.46 14.66 10.58
CA THR A 337 -10.20 14.89 9.86
C THR A 337 -9.61 13.56 9.41
N TYR A 338 -9.25 13.49 8.13
CA TYR A 338 -8.51 12.37 7.54
C TYR A 338 -7.03 12.71 7.46
N TYR A 339 -6.20 11.87 8.07
CA TYR A 339 -4.74 11.93 7.95
C TYR A 339 -4.22 10.78 7.12
N LYS A 340 -3.21 11.04 6.31
CA LYS A 340 -2.42 10.02 5.63
C LYS A 340 -1.03 9.97 6.24
N PHE A 341 -0.54 8.76 6.52
CA PHE A 341 0.87 8.59 6.84
C PHE A 341 1.71 8.89 5.59
N LEU A 342 2.67 9.80 5.75
CA LEU A 342 3.71 10.01 4.74
C LEU A 342 5.02 9.42 5.25
N SER A 343 5.67 8.64 4.40
CA SER A 343 7.07 8.26 4.59
C SER A 343 7.97 9.50 4.60
N SER A 344 9.21 9.33 5.05
CA SER A 344 10.20 10.41 4.97
C SER A 344 10.45 10.85 3.53
N SER A 345 10.44 9.90 2.59
CA SER A 345 10.64 10.14 1.15
C SER A 345 9.47 10.90 0.55
N GLU A 346 8.23 10.52 0.86
CA GLU A 346 7.04 11.25 0.40
C GLU A 346 7.01 12.69 0.92
N ARG A 347 7.34 12.93 2.20
CA ARG A 347 7.42 14.31 2.73
C ARG A 347 8.47 15.14 1.99
N MET A 348 9.68 14.62 1.82
CA MET A 348 10.75 15.32 1.11
C MET A 348 10.35 15.62 -0.35
N TRP A 349 9.67 14.68 -1.02
CA TRP A 349 9.16 14.88 -2.37
C TRP A 349 8.09 15.96 -2.45
N GLU A 350 7.16 16.00 -1.50
CA GLU A 350 6.14 17.05 -1.44
C GLU A 350 6.75 18.44 -1.20
N GLU A 351 7.71 18.55 -0.28
CA GLU A 351 8.43 19.81 -0.02
C GLU A 351 9.19 20.31 -1.27
N PHE A 352 9.83 19.39 -1.98
CA PHE A 352 10.54 19.69 -3.23
C PHE A 352 9.59 20.15 -4.34
N THR A 353 8.51 19.39 -4.59
CA THR A 353 7.56 19.70 -5.66
C THR A 353 6.76 20.97 -5.39
N ALA A 354 6.45 21.28 -4.12
CA ALA A 354 5.82 22.54 -3.74
C ALA A 354 6.67 23.76 -4.14
N LYS A 355 8.00 23.63 -4.17
CA LYS A 355 8.92 24.69 -4.63
C LYS A 355 9.33 24.55 -6.10
N ASN A 356 9.01 23.43 -6.75
CA ASN A 356 9.42 23.11 -8.11
C ASN A 356 8.24 22.50 -8.89
N GLN A 357 7.26 23.32 -9.25
CA GLN A 357 5.98 22.89 -9.85
C GLN A 357 6.13 22.06 -11.14
N ILE A 358 7.25 22.18 -11.86
CA ILE A 358 7.53 21.36 -13.05
C ILE A 358 7.55 19.84 -12.75
N TYR A 359 7.73 19.46 -11.49
CA TYR A 359 7.74 18.07 -11.03
C TYR A 359 6.41 17.62 -10.40
N GLU A 360 5.41 18.50 -10.26
CA GLU A 360 4.15 18.21 -9.56
C GLU A 360 3.38 17.04 -10.18
N LYS A 361 3.46 16.88 -11.50
CA LYS A 361 2.81 15.77 -12.23
C LYS A 361 3.60 14.46 -12.18
N LYS A 362 4.83 14.46 -11.65
CA LYS A 362 5.62 13.23 -11.50
C LYS A 362 5.26 12.53 -10.19
N GLY A 363 5.25 11.20 -10.23
CA GLY A 363 5.15 10.38 -9.02
C GLY A 363 6.36 10.54 -8.11
N VAL A 364 6.21 10.12 -6.85
CA VAL A 364 7.33 10.06 -5.89
C VAL A 364 8.41 9.13 -6.48
N PRO A 365 9.65 9.59 -6.63
CA PRO A 365 10.73 8.75 -7.15
C PRO A 365 11.04 7.55 -6.25
N GLU A 366 11.68 6.53 -6.82
CA GLU A 366 12.18 5.40 -6.02
C GLU A 366 13.12 5.90 -4.92
N SER A 367 12.99 5.34 -3.73
CA SER A 367 13.84 5.69 -2.59
C SER A 367 14.64 4.50 -2.10
N PHE A 368 15.95 4.66 -1.96
CA PHE A 368 16.84 3.59 -1.52
C PHE A 368 18.05 4.13 -0.75
N PHE A 369 18.66 3.26 0.05
CA PHE A 369 19.97 3.49 0.65
C PHE A 369 21.04 2.76 -0.14
N PHE A 370 22.28 3.26 -0.07
CA PHE A 370 23.45 2.59 -0.66
C PHE A 370 23.95 1.47 0.25
N CYS A 371 24.73 0.53 -0.30
CA CYS A 371 25.36 -0.58 0.43
C CYS A 371 24.36 -1.58 1.07
N ASP A 372 24.89 -2.66 1.65
CA ASP A 372 24.10 -3.78 2.20
C ASP A 372 24.21 -3.95 3.73
N ASN A 373 24.75 -2.95 4.43
CA ASN A 373 24.76 -2.89 5.89
C ASN A 373 24.51 -1.48 6.42
N LYS A 374 24.05 -1.40 7.67
CA LYS A 374 23.62 -0.15 8.30
C LYS A 374 24.70 0.92 8.33
N LYS A 375 25.93 0.56 8.72
CA LYS A 375 27.02 1.51 8.89
C LYS A 375 27.32 2.19 7.56
N ASP A 376 27.56 1.39 6.52
CA ASP A 376 27.98 1.90 5.22
C ASP A 376 26.84 2.64 4.51
N ALA A 377 25.59 2.20 4.68
CA ALA A 377 24.42 2.89 4.16
C ALA A 377 24.24 4.29 4.78
N ASP A 378 24.38 4.39 6.10
CA ASP A 378 24.30 5.66 6.81
C ASP A 378 25.47 6.57 6.40
N GLU A 379 26.70 6.06 6.32
CA GLU A 379 27.89 6.79 5.88
C GLU A 379 27.77 7.29 4.43
N CYS A 380 27.36 6.44 3.49
CA CYS A 380 27.18 6.82 2.09
C CYS A 380 26.12 7.91 1.93
N SER A 381 25.04 7.87 2.71
CA SER A 381 24.01 8.91 2.67
C SER A 381 24.55 10.29 3.10
N GLU A 382 25.50 10.33 4.05
CA GLU A 382 26.19 11.55 4.46
C GLU A 382 27.23 12.00 3.43
N LEU A 383 27.91 11.07 2.76
CA LEU A 383 28.83 11.38 1.66
C LEU A 383 28.10 12.01 0.47
N VAL A 384 26.88 11.55 0.18
CA VAL A 384 26.02 12.18 -0.83
C VAL A 384 25.72 13.63 -0.43
N LEU A 385 25.23 13.87 0.78
CA LEU A 385 24.92 15.22 1.28
C LEU A 385 26.10 16.19 1.20
N LYS A 386 27.33 15.70 1.42
CA LYS A 386 28.56 16.49 1.32
C LYS A 386 29.03 16.72 -0.12
N GLY A 387 28.33 16.19 -1.12
CA GLY A 387 28.72 16.23 -2.52
C GLY A 387 29.95 15.37 -2.84
N ILE A 388 30.34 14.44 -1.96
CA ILE A 388 31.50 13.56 -2.13
C ILE A 388 31.14 12.34 -2.97
N LYS A 389 30.00 11.70 -2.67
CA LYS A 389 29.46 10.58 -3.46
C LYS A 389 28.52 11.14 -4.52
N GLN A 390 28.93 11.02 -5.78
CA GLN A 390 28.21 11.52 -6.96
C GLN A 390 28.00 10.43 -8.03
N ALA A 391 28.32 9.19 -7.70
CA ALA A 391 28.07 8.03 -8.55
C ALA A 391 27.73 6.78 -7.72
N THR A 392 27.08 5.82 -8.38
CA THR A 392 26.77 4.48 -7.87
C THR A 392 26.92 3.41 -8.94
N ALA A 393 27.12 2.16 -8.53
CA ALA A 393 27.30 1.03 -9.43
C ALA A 393 26.33 -0.11 -9.14
N GLY A 394 25.77 -0.70 -10.19
CA GLY A 394 24.99 -1.94 -10.13
C GLY A 394 25.40 -2.93 -11.23
N SER A 395 25.15 -4.22 -11.04
CA SER A 395 25.43 -5.20 -12.10
C SER A 395 24.30 -5.24 -13.13
N LEU A 396 24.62 -5.24 -14.43
CA LEU A 396 23.60 -5.41 -15.50
C LEU A 396 22.81 -6.71 -15.32
N TRP A 397 23.46 -7.73 -14.77
CA TRP A 397 22.83 -8.99 -14.39
C TRP A 397 21.69 -8.79 -13.39
N SER A 398 21.89 -7.99 -12.33
CA SER A 398 20.87 -7.70 -11.31
C SER A 398 19.67 -6.99 -11.93
N TYR A 399 19.91 -5.97 -12.78
CA TYR A 399 18.84 -5.28 -13.51
C TYR A 399 17.98 -6.25 -14.33
N LYS A 400 18.61 -7.12 -15.12
CA LYS A 400 17.89 -8.14 -15.91
C LYS A 400 17.16 -9.15 -15.04
N LYS A 401 17.79 -9.62 -13.96
CA LYS A 401 17.24 -10.64 -13.07
C LYS A 401 15.98 -10.17 -12.36
N TYR A 402 15.96 -8.91 -11.92
CA TYR A 402 14.84 -8.31 -11.21
C TYR A 402 13.92 -7.47 -12.12
N ASN A 403 14.08 -7.58 -13.44
CA ASN A 403 13.31 -6.84 -14.44
C ASN A 403 13.26 -5.32 -14.19
N ARG A 404 14.37 -4.75 -13.71
CA ARG A 404 14.51 -3.32 -13.44
C ARG A 404 14.92 -2.60 -14.72
N SER A 405 14.36 -1.41 -14.92
CA SER A 405 14.81 -0.51 -15.98
C SER A 405 16.22 -0.01 -15.66
N LEU A 406 17.06 0.12 -16.68
CA LEU A 406 18.35 0.79 -16.53
C LEU A 406 18.11 2.29 -16.27
N PRO A 407 18.88 2.91 -15.36
CA PRO A 407 18.82 4.34 -15.14
C PRO A 407 19.15 5.08 -16.42
N LYS A 408 18.58 6.28 -16.56
CA LYS A 408 18.76 7.17 -17.71
C LYS A 408 18.96 8.59 -17.21
N LYS A 409 19.63 9.40 -18.03
CA LYS A 409 19.76 10.84 -17.76
C LYS A 409 18.38 11.48 -17.56
N GLY A 410 18.22 12.21 -16.46
CA GLY A 410 16.97 12.87 -16.05
C GLY A 410 16.07 12.01 -15.15
N ASP A 411 16.44 10.77 -14.88
CA ASP A 411 15.78 9.96 -13.84
C ASP A 411 16.01 10.60 -12.48
N LEU A 412 15.02 10.46 -11.60
CA LEU A 412 15.04 10.99 -10.24
C LEU A 412 15.02 9.82 -9.27
N PHE A 413 15.68 9.98 -8.12
CA PHE A 413 15.60 9.05 -7.00
C PHE A 413 15.82 9.78 -5.66
N ILE A 414 15.39 9.15 -4.57
CA ILE A 414 15.53 9.68 -3.22
C ILE A 414 16.56 8.83 -2.47
N VAL A 415 17.62 9.47 -2.01
CA VAL A 415 18.62 8.86 -1.16
C VAL A 415 18.08 8.77 0.27
N THR A 416 18.13 7.59 0.86
CA THR A 416 17.77 7.36 2.26
C THR A 416 18.95 6.84 3.08
N ASN A 417 18.85 6.94 4.39
CA ASN A 417 19.70 6.17 5.30
C ASN A 417 19.16 4.74 5.48
N TRP A 418 19.82 3.90 6.28
CA TRP A 418 19.42 2.50 6.49
C TRP A 418 17.98 2.31 6.98
N ASN A 419 17.49 3.27 7.77
CA ASN A 419 16.14 3.24 8.34
C ASN A 419 15.08 3.84 7.39
N GLY A 420 15.43 4.16 6.14
CA GLY A 420 14.52 4.77 5.17
C GLY A 420 14.21 6.25 5.42
N LYS A 421 15.01 6.94 6.26
CA LYS A 421 14.90 8.40 6.41
C LYS A 421 15.51 9.04 5.17
N ALA A 422 14.71 9.82 4.45
CA ALA A 422 15.14 10.55 3.27
C ALA A 422 16.20 11.60 3.64
N LYS A 423 17.20 11.72 2.77
CA LYS A 423 18.38 12.57 2.93
C LYS A 423 18.53 13.55 1.79
N ALA A 424 18.30 13.11 0.55
CA ALA A 424 18.38 13.99 -0.62
C ALA A 424 17.53 13.46 -1.77
N ILE A 425 17.14 14.35 -2.68
CA ILE A 425 16.66 13.99 -4.02
C ILE A 425 17.81 14.20 -4.98
N ALA A 426 18.08 13.20 -5.81
CA ALA A 426 19.11 13.23 -6.82
C ALA A 426 18.52 13.06 -8.22
N GLU A 427 19.22 13.63 -9.19
CA GLU A 427 18.95 13.48 -10.62
C GLU A 427 20.13 12.78 -11.28
N THR A 428 19.85 11.72 -12.04
CA THR A 428 20.83 11.00 -12.84
C THR A 428 21.32 11.89 -13.98
N THR A 429 22.62 12.15 -14.02
CA THR A 429 23.25 13.05 -15.01
C THR A 429 23.82 12.29 -16.20
N ASN A 430 24.29 11.06 -15.97
CA ASN A 430 24.90 10.21 -16.98
C ASN A 430 24.87 8.74 -16.55
N THR A 431 24.85 7.83 -17.52
CA THR A 431 24.92 6.38 -17.28
C THR A 431 25.86 5.72 -18.27
N GLN A 432 26.70 4.83 -17.79
CA GLN A 432 27.66 4.09 -18.59
C GLN A 432 27.58 2.60 -18.28
N GLN A 433 27.83 1.77 -19.30
CA GLN A 433 27.97 0.33 -19.15
C GLN A 433 29.40 -0.05 -19.50
N VAL A 434 30.15 -0.54 -18.52
CA VAL A 434 31.55 -0.93 -18.67
C VAL A 434 31.77 -2.30 -18.03
N SER A 435 32.77 -3.05 -18.47
CA SER A 435 33.12 -4.29 -17.78
C SER A 435 33.78 -3.99 -16.43
N PHE A 436 33.62 -4.89 -15.46
CA PHE A 436 34.17 -4.71 -14.11
C PHE A 436 35.68 -4.44 -14.09
N ASN A 437 36.45 -5.12 -14.95
CA ASN A 437 37.90 -4.87 -15.09
C ASN A 437 38.26 -3.51 -15.70
N GLN A 438 37.32 -2.86 -16.40
CA GLN A 438 37.49 -1.55 -17.05
C GLN A 438 37.05 -0.36 -16.19
N ILE A 439 36.60 -0.60 -14.94
CA ILE A 439 36.28 0.48 -14.01
C ILE A 439 37.52 1.34 -13.76
N THR A 440 37.35 2.66 -13.88
CA THR A 440 38.45 3.62 -13.80
C THR A 440 38.68 4.13 -12.37
N PRO A 441 39.91 4.57 -12.03
CA PRO A 441 40.16 5.27 -10.77
C PRO A 441 39.33 6.56 -10.61
N GLU A 442 38.98 7.20 -11.72
CA GLU A 442 38.12 8.37 -11.73
C GLU A 442 36.71 8.02 -11.24
N PHE A 443 36.10 6.95 -11.77
CA PHE A 443 34.80 6.49 -11.32
C PHE A 443 34.80 6.14 -9.82
N ALA A 444 35.80 5.38 -9.36
CA ALA A 444 35.93 5.04 -7.94
C ALA A 444 36.02 6.29 -7.05
N ARG A 445 36.71 7.35 -7.51
CA ARG A 445 36.80 8.63 -6.80
C ARG A 445 35.46 9.38 -6.80
N THR A 446 34.73 9.37 -7.91
CA THR A 446 33.40 10.01 -8.03
C THR A 446 32.34 9.30 -7.20
N GLU A 447 32.41 7.97 -7.09
CA GLU A 447 31.59 7.20 -6.16
C GLU A 447 31.94 7.51 -4.70
N GLY A 448 33.22 7.79 -4.41
CA GLY A 448 33.62 8.49 -3.20
C GLY A 448 33.59 7.68 -1.90
N GLU A 449 33.40 6.36 -1.98
CA GLU A 449 33.36 5.44 -0.84
C GLU A 449 34.76 5.06 -0.33
N GLY A 450 34.85 4.79 0.98
CA GLY A 450 36.10 4.36 1.63
C GLY A 450 37.27 5.31 1.40
N ASP A 451 38.41 4.77 0.96
CA ASP A 451 39.62 5.54 0.66
C ASP A 451 39.63 6.16 -0.75
N LYS A 452 38.52 6.01 -1.50
CA LYS A 452 38.32 6.53 -2.87
C LYS A 452 39.26 5.92 -3.91
N SER A 453 39.97 4.84 -3.58
CA SER A 453 40.86 4.15 -4.50
C SER A 453 40.12 3.12 -5.35
N LEU A 454 40.65 2.84 -6.54
CA LEU A 454 40.15 1.75 -7.38
C LEU A 454 40.32 0.39 -6.70
N THR A 455 41.37 0.20 -5.91
CA THR A 455 41.64 -1.05 -5.19
C THR A 455 40.55 -1.34 -4.15
N TYR A 456 40.19 -0.34 -3.34
CA TYR A 456 39.09 -0.44 -2.39
C TYR A 456 37.77 -0.72 -3.12
N TRP A 457 37.48 0.07 -4.17
CA TRP A 457 36.26 -0.08 -4.96
C TRP A 457 36.10 -1.50 -5.50
N LYS A 458 37.15 -2.04 -6.15
CA LYS A 458 37.13 -3.39 -6.72
C LYS A 458 36.89 -4.44 -5.65
N LYS A 459 37.54 -4.33 -4.50
CA LYS A 459 37.35 -5.28 -3.40
C LYS A 459 35.90 -5.29 -2.90
N VAL A 460 35.38 -4.13 -2.53
CA VAL A 460 34.04 -4.01 -1.92
C VAL A 460 32.95 -4.42 -2.89
N HIS A 461 33.02 -3.97 -4.14
CA HIS A 461 32.03 -4.32 -5.16
C HIS A 461 32.10 -5.79 -5.56
N TRP A 462 33.29 -6.39 -5.65
CA TRP A 462 33.42 -7.82 -5.90
C TRP A 462 32.77 -8.65 -4.78
N ASP A 463 32.99 -8.26 -3.52
CA ASP A 463 32.38 -8.92 -2.36
C ASP A 463 30.85 -8.77 -2.37
N PHE A 464 30.33 -7.58 -2.68
CA PHE A 464 28.90 -7.31 -2.81
C PHE A 464 28.25 -8.16 -3.91
N PHE A 465 28.80 -8.12 -5.14
CA PHE A 465 28.29 -8.90 -6.26
C PHE A 465 28.41 -10.41 -6.01
N SER A 466 29.47 -10.86 -5.33
CA SER A 466 29.60 -12.25 -4.89
C SER A 466 28.45 -12.66 -3.96
N ARG A 467 28.09 -11.83 -2.98
CA ARG A 467 26.96 -12.11 -2.08
C ARG A 467 25.63 -12.10 -2.82
N GLU A 468 25.42 -11.16 -3.73
CA GLU A 468 24.19 -11.02 -4.52
C GLU A 468 23.98 -12.23 -5.45
N MET A 469 24.98 -12.56 -6.26
CA MET A 469 24.91 -13.61 -7.28
C MET A 469 24.90 -15.02 -6.70
N ARG A 470 25.58 -15.24 -5.55
CA ARG A 470 25.63 -16.54 -4.88
C ARG A 470 24.25 -17.05 -4.47
N LYS A 471 23.32 -16.15 -4.12
CA LYS A 471 21.91 -16.49 -3.81
C LYS A 471 21.20 -17.19 -4.97
N HIS A 472 21.72 -17.06 -6.19
CA HIS A 472 21.17 -17.62 -7.43
C HIS A 472 22.12 -18.62 -8.10
N GLY A 473 23.10 -19.16 -7.36
CA GLY A 473 24.07 -20.12 -7.89
C GLY A 473 24.99 -19.54 -8.98
N LYS A 474 25.18 -18.22 -9.00
CA LYS A 474 26.06 -17.51 -9.94
C LYS A 474 27.28 -16.93 -9.22
N LYS A 475 28.31 -16.58 -9.99
CA LYS A 475 29.54 -15.92 -9.50
C LYS A 475 29.83 -14.69 -10.38
N PRO A 476 30.43 -13.63 -9.82
CA PRO A 476 30.90 -12.51 -10.61
C PRO A 476 32.03 -12.92 -11.55
N SER A 477 32.24 -12.12 -12.58
CA SER A 477 33.30 -12.27 -13.58
C SER A 477 33.92 -10.91 -13.84
N GLU A 478 35.20 -10.84 -14.14
CA GLU A 478 35.86 -9.58 -14.51
C GLU A 478 35.26 -8.91 -15.75
N ASN A 479 34.62 -9.69 -16.62
CA ASN A 479 33.95 -9.18 -17.82
C ASN A 479 32.46 -8.89 -17.59
N MET A 480 31.96 -9.01 -16.36
CA MET A 480 30.56 -8.66 -16.08
C MET A 480 30.34 -7.17 -16.31
N ILE A 481 29.20 -6.83 -16.92
CA ILE A 481 28.86 -5.43 -17.18
C ILE A 481 28.33 -4.78 -15.90
N ILE A 482 28.96 -3.67 -15.56
CA ILE A 482 28.59 -2.75 -14.50
C ILE A 482 27.88 -1.56 -15.12
N VAL A 483 26.73 -1.23 -14.55
CA VAL A 483 25.96 -0.03 -14.82
C VAL A 483 26.46 1.04 -13.86
N CYS A 484 27.29 1.93 -14.36
CA CYS A 484 27.80 3.11 -13.68
C CYS A 484 26.80 4.26 -13.83
N GLU A 485 26.23 4.71 -12.73
CA GLU A 485 25.25 5.80 -12.70
C GLU A 485 25.87 7.02 -12.00
N TYR A 486 25.89 8.15 -12.68
CA TYR A 486 26.34 9.44 -12.15
C TYR A 486 25.13 10.29 -11.84
N PHE A 487 25.20 11.08 -10.76
CA PHE A 487 24.09 11.89 -10.31
C PHE A 487 24.53 13.19 -9.65
N LYS A 488 23.58 14.10 -9.47
CA LYS A 488 23.74 15.33 -8.68
C LYS A 488 22.56 15.46 -7.71
N ILE A 489 22.78 16.09 -6.57
CA ILE A 489 21.70 16.48 -5.67
C ILE A 489 20.94 17.67 -6.27
N ILE A 490 19.62 17.61 -6.18
CA ILE A 490 18.73 18.72 -6.55
C ILE A 490 17.89 19.24 -5.36
N TRP A 491 17.89 18.50 -4.24
CA TRP A 491 17.19 18.85 -2.99
C TRP A 491 17.78 18.06 -1.80
N SER A 492 17.84 18.64 -0.61
CA SER A 492 18.32 17.97 0.62
C SER A 492 17.67 18.53 1.88
#